data_AF-A0A7Y6D9K4-F1
#
_entry.id   AF-A0A7Y6D9K4-F1
#
_cell.length_a   1.000
_cell.length_b   1.000
_cell.length_c   1.000
_cell.angle_alpha   90.00
_cell.angle_beta   90.00
_cell.angle_gamma   90.00
#
_symmetry.space_group_name_H-M   'P 1'
#
loop_
_entity.id
_entity.type
_entity.pdbx_description
1 polymer ?
#
loop_
_entity_poly.entity_id
_entity_poly.type
_entity_poly.pdbx_seq_one_letter_code
_entity_poly.pdbx_strand_id
1 'polypeptide(L)'
;SSPGGGGSNELRIEDKKGQEQIFLHAQRDWDENIEHDQKIRVGNERHDTVEQNSYSEFKAEEHRTVHADRKAEARADDHLTVGVNQHVRIGTGQLIEAGREIHLKSGMKVVLEAGAELTLVAGGSFIKIDAGGVTVSGPMINLNSGGSPGTGTGAAPLLPGPLKEADADKAGDLLVPALRQALQKAATTAQPVCEVCQKLGAAK
;
A
#
# COMPACT_ATOMS: atom_id res chain seq x y z
N SER A 1 -11.68 11.19 -29.67
CA SER A 1 -10.37 11.77 -30.04
C SER A 1 -10.60 13.10 -30.70
N SER A 2 -9.96 14.17 -30.20
CA SER A 2 -9.99 15.50 -30.83
C SER A 2 -8.89 15.59 -31.90
N PRO A 3 -9.09 16.33 -33.00
CA PRO A 3 -8.08 16.46 -34.04
C PRO A 3 -6.78 17.10 -33.52
N GLY A 4 -5.63 16.48 -33.79
CA GLY A 4 -4.29 17.04 -33.57
C GLY A 4 -3.46 16.46 -32.41
N GLY A 5 -3.99 15.52 -31.61
CA GLY A 5 -3.25 14.90 -30.50
C GLY A 5 -2.74 13.51 -30.85
N GLY A 6 -1.41 13.30 -30.81
CA GLY A 6 -0.76 12.00 -31.04
C GLY A 6 -0.89 10.99 -29.89
N GLY A 7 -1.98 11.06 -29.12
CA GLY A 7 -2.26 10.18 -27.97
C GLY A 7 -3.50 9.31 -28.18
N SER A 8 -3.64 8.27 -27.37
CA SER A 8 -4.73 7.31 -27.48
C SER A 8 -5.23 6.83 -26.12
N ASN A 9 -6.51 6.50 -26.02
CA ASN A 9 -7.03 5.62 -24.97
C ASN A 9 -7.43 4.31 -25.66
N GLU A 10 -7.02 3.17 -25.13
CA GLU A 10 -7.21 1.87 -25.77
C GLU A 10 -7.69 0.81 -24.77
N LEU A 11 -8.67 0.01 -25.20
CA LEU A 11 -8.98 -1.28 -24.59
C LEU A 11 -8.85 -2.33 -25.70
N ARG A 12 -7.94 -3.28 -25.52
CA ARG A 12 -7.70 -4.37 -26.48
C ARG A 12 -7.90 -5.71 -25.80
N ILE A 13 -8.55 -6.63 -26.50
CA ILE A 13 -8.79 -8.02 -26.08
C ILE A 13 -8.22 -8.93 -27.17
N GLU A 14 -7.20 -9.72 -26.82
CA GLU A 14 -6.58 -10.75 -27.66
C GLU A 14 -7.06 -12.13 -27.19
N ASP A 15 -7.54 -12.95 -28.11
CA ASP A 15 -8.16 -14.27 -27.86
C ASP A 15 -7.39 -15.41 -28.55
N LYS A 16 -6.20 -15.13 -29.06
CA LYS A 16 -5.30 -16.15 -29.59
C LYS A 16 -4.88 -17.11 -28.47
N LYS A 17 -5.27 -18.37 -28.62
CA LYS A 17 -4.98 -19.45 -27.68
C LYS A 17 -3.52 -19.46 -27.19
N GLY A 18 -3.34 -19.37 -25.87
CA GLY A 18 -2.03 -19.35 -25.19
C GLY A 18 -1.28 -18.03 -25.26
N GLN A 19 -1.90 -16.97 -25.81
CA GLN A 19 -1.37 -15.60 -25.93
C GLN A 19 -2.47 -14.58 -25.60
N GLU A 20 -3.49 -14.99 -24.84
CA GLU A 20 -4.63 -14.17 -24.47
C GLU A 20 -4.18 -12.96 -23.65
N GLN A 21 -4.74 -11.79 -23.94
CA GLN A 21 -4.38 -10.55 -23.24
C GLN A 21 -5.53 -9.56 -23.22
N ILE A 22 -5.71 -8.90 -22.09
CA ILE A 22 -6.44 -7.64 -22.01
C ILE A 22 -5.41 -6.52 -21.79
N PHE A 23 -5.42 -5.52 -22.66
CA PHE A 23 -4.58 -4.32 -22.54
C PHE A 23 -5.48 -3.11 -22.36
N LEU A 24 -5.21 -2.32 -21.32
CA LEU A 24 -5.90 -1.08 -21.03
C LEU A 24 -4.85 0.04 -21.00
N HIS A 25 -5.11 1.10 -21.75
CA HIS A 25 -4.25 2.28 -21.81
C HIS A 25 -5.08 3.54 -21.64
N ALA A 26 -4.70 4.34 -20.65
CA ALA A 26 -5.21 5.69 -20.44
C ALA A 26 -4.09 6.70 -20.73
N GLN A 27 -4.34 7.66 -21.62
CA GLN A 27 -3.36 8.67 -22.05
C GLN A 27 -3.00 9.66 -20.94
N ARG A 28 -3.91 9.88 -19.98
CA ARG A 28 -3.80 10.92 -18.96
C ARG A 28 -4.21 10.41 -17.57
N ASP A 29 -5.51 10.34 -17.32
CA ASP A 29 -6.07 9.93 -16.03
C ASP A 29 -6.88 8.65 -16.20
N TRP A 30 -6.81 7.75 -15.22
CA TRP A 30 -7.69 6.59 -15.09
C TRP A 30 -8.30 6.62 -13.69
N ASP A 31 -9.61 6.82 -13.63
CA ASP A 31 -10.39 6.77 -12.41
C ASP A 31 -11.23 5.49 -12.39
N GLU A 32 -11.11 4.70 -11.32
CA GLU A 32 -11.92 3.52 -11.08
C GLU A 32 -12.79 3.76 -9.83
N ASN A 33 -14.10 3.90 -10.01
CA ASN A 33 -15.05 4.07 -8.91
C ASN A 33 -15.94 2.83 -8.79
N ILE A 34 -15.86 2.13 -7.66
CA ILE A 34 -16.66 0.92 -7.37
C ILE A 34 -17.58 1.22 -6.16
N GLU A 35 -18.89 1.34 -6.40
CA GLU A 35 -19.87 1.67 -5.35
C GLU A 35 -20.22 0.50 -4.42
N HIS A 36 -19.77 -0.71 -4.75
CA HIS A 36 -20.04 -1.92 -3.98
C HIS A 36 -18.76 -2.76 -3.82
N ASP A 37 -18.64 -3.90 -4.51
CA ASP A 37 -17.54 -4.84 -4.32
C ASP A 37 -16.56 -4.83 -5.50
N GLN A 38 -15.26 -4.70 -5.23
CA GLN A 38 -14.19 -5.08 -6.15
C GLN A 38 -13.59 -6.41 -5.69
N LYS A 39 -13.51 -7.40 -6.60
CA LYS A 39 -12.88 -8.69 -6.33
C LYS A 39 -11.85 -8.97 -7.40
N ILE A 40 -10.59 -9.13 -6.99
CA ILE A 40 -9.47 -9.39 -7.91
C ILE A 40 -8.88 -10.75 -7.59
N ARG A 41 -8.77 -11.60 -8.62
CA ARG A 41 -8.01 -12.85 -8.56
C ARG A 41 -6.99 -12.87 -9.69
N VAL A 42 -5.72 -12.86 -9.33
CA VAL A 42 -4.62 -13.03 -10.27
C VAL A 42 -4.09 -14.46 -10.14
N GLY A 43 -4.14 -15.23 -11.22
CA GLY A 43 -3.77 -16.67 -11.20
C GLY A 43 -2.27 -16.94 -11.20
N ASN A 44 -1.46 -15.92 -11.45
CA ASN A 44 0.00 -15.98 -11.44
C ASN A 44 0.55 -14.72 -10.73
N GLU A 45 1.14 -13.78 -11.48
CA GLU A 45 1.83 -12.62 -10.93
C GLU A 45 1.06 -11.32 -11.14
N ARG A 46 1.14 -10.42 -10.15
CA ARG A 46 0.76 -9.01 -10.26
C ARG A 46 2.01 -8.15 -10.15
N HIS A 47 2.22 -7.26 -11.12
CA HIS A 47 3.30 -6.29 -11.12
C HIS A 47 2.70 -4.89 -11.15
N ASP A 48 2.97 -4.12 -10.10
CA ASP A 48 2.55 -2.72 -10.00
C ASP A 48 3.80 -1.84 -10.00
N THR A 49 3.85 -0.86 -10.91
CA THR A 49 4.91 0.16 -10.94
C THR A 49 4.26 1.53 -10.86
N VAL A 50 4.63 2.30 -9.84
CA VAL A 50 4.19 3.67 -9.62
C VAL A 50 5.44 4.54 -9.60
N GLU A 51 5.60 5.43 -10.59
CA GLU A 51 6.82 6.24 -10.75
C GLU A 51 6.93 7.37 -9.72
N GLN A 52 5.82 7.72 -9.10
CA GLN A 52 5.73 8.81 -8.12
C GLN A 52 5.07 8.27 -6.84
N ASN A 53 4.14 9.02 -6.26
CA ASN A 53 3.54 8.69 -4.99
C ASN A 53 2.41 7.67 -5.15
N SER A 54 2.37 6.68 -4.25
CA SER A 54 1.22 5.81 -4.02
C SER A 54 0.60 6.16 -2.68
N TYR A 55 -0.71 6.34 -2.65
CA TYR A 55 -1.44 6.61 -1.43
C TYR A 55 -2.58 5.61 -1.24
N SER A 56 -2.81 5.18 -0.01
CA SER A 56 -3.90 4.25 0.32
C SER A 56 -4.45 4.57 1.71
N GLU A 57 -5.76 4.67 1.82
CA GLU A 57 -6.47 4.80 3.09
C GLU A 57 -7.49 3.67 3.19
N PHE A 58 -7.41 2.92 4.28
CA PHE A 58 -8.38 1.89 4.63
C PHE A 58 -9.16 2.41 5.83
N LYS A 59 -10.44 2.74 5.63
CA LYS A 59 -11.30 3.32 6.68
C LYS A 59 -11.76 2.29 7.73
N ALA A 60 -11.48 1.01 7.48
CA ALA A 60 -11.83 -0.11 8.35
C ALA A 60 -10.60 -1.01 8.52
N GLU A 61 -10.75 -2.32 8.33
CA GLU A 61 -9.69 -3.29 8.53
C GLU A 61 -8.86 -3.58 7.26
N GLU A 62 -7.57 -3.80 7.45
CA GLU A 62 -6.69 -4.42 6.45
C GLU A 62 -6.26 -5.80 6.98
N HIS A 63 -6.51 -6.85 6.21
CA HIS A 63 -5.98 -8.20 6.48
C HIS A 63 -4.94 -8.54 5.43
N ARG A 64 -3.71 -8.81 5.87
CA ARG A 64 -2.60 -9.13 4.98
C ARG A 64 -1.89 -10.40 5.43
N THR A 65 -1.93 -11.42 4.58
CA THR A 65 -1.17 -12.67 4.77
C THR A 65 -0.12 -12.79 3.69
N VAL A 66 1.13 -13.04 4.09
CA VAL A 66 2.26 -13.33 3.19
C VAL A 66 2.84 -14.67 3.63
N HIS A 67 2.85 -15.65 2.74
CA HIS A 67 3.28 -17.02 3.08
C HIS A 67 4.80 -17.20 3.04
N ALA A 68 5.47 -16.44 2.17
CA ALA A 68 6.92 -16.46 2.02
C ALA A 68 7.51 -15.13 2.55
N ASP A 69 8.64 -14.72 2.01
CA ASP A 69 9.31 -13.49 2.45
C ASP A 69 8.51 -12.23 2.08
N ARG A 70 8.41 -11.30 3.03
CA ARG A 70 8.15 -9.89 2.76
C ARG A 70 9.49 -9.15 2.80
N LYS A 71 9.94 -8.64 1.66
CA LYS A 71 11.14 -7.80 1.55
C LYS A 71 10.72 -6.34 1.37
N ALA A 72 11.29 -5.43 2.15
CA ALA A 72 11.01 -4.00 2.08
C ALA A 72 12.32 -3.21 2.23
N GLU A 73 12.53 -2.21 1.36
CA GLU A 73 13.63 -1.25 1.44
C GLU A 73 13.04 0.16 1.45
N ALA A 74 13.27 0.89 2.54
CA ALA A 74 13.04 2.33 2.59
C ALA A 74 14.40 3.03 2.47
N ARG A 75 14.57 3.87 1.45
CA ARG A 75 15.83 4.61 1.21
C ARG A 75 15.92 5.93 1.97
N ALA A 76 14.77 6.43 2.40
CA ALA A 76 14.64 7.59 3.28
C ALA A 76 14.12 7.10 4.65
N ASP A 77 13.28 7.89 5.31
CA ASP A 77 12.75 7.56 6.63
C ASP A 77 11.56 6.60 6.55
N ASP A 78 11.46 5.69 7.53
CA ASP A 78 10.30 4.84 7.78
C ASP A 78 9.63 5.27 9.10
N HIS A 79 8.37 5.67 9.02
CA HIS A 79 7.59 6.17 10.15
C HIS A 79 6.42 5.24 10.46
N LEU A 80 6.35 4.80 11.72
CA LEU A 80 5.25 3.98 12.22
C LEU A 80 4.61 4.62 13.45
N THR A 81 3.30 4.89 13.35
CA THR A 81 2.47 5.31 14.48
C THR A 81 1.38 4.26 14.72
N VAL A 82 1.33 3.72 15.94
CA VAL A 82 0.28 2.77 16.36
C VAL A 82 -0.50 3.40 17.50
N GLY A 83 -1.79 3.63 17.31
CA GLY A 83 -2.62 4.40 18.25
C GLY A 83 -2.96 3.67 19.56
N VAL A 84 -2.92 2.34 19.57
CA VAL A 84 -3.27 1.52 20.74
C VAL A 84 -2.20 0.48 21.06
N ASN A 85 -2.15 -0.64 20.33
CA ASN A 85 -1.25 -1.75 20.63
C ASN A 85 -0.52 -2.22 19.38
N GLN A 86 0.79 -2.45 19.50
CA GLN A 86 1.58 -3.20 18.52
C GLN A 86 1.95 -4.55 19.11
N HIS A 87 1.53 -5.63 18.46
CA HIS A 87 1.96 -6.98 18.82
C HIS A 87 2.93 -7.51 17.76
N VAL A 88 4.11 -7.94 18.21
CA VAL A 88 5.14 -8.53 17.33
C VAL A 88 5.51 -9.90 17.89
N ARG A 89 5.29 -10.95 17.10
CA ARG A 89 5.72 -12.31 17.41
C ARG A 89 6.67 -12.79 16.32
N ILE A 90 7.87 -13.20 16.72
CA ILE A 90 8.93 -13.65 15.81
C ILE A 90 9.33 -15.06 16.20
N GLY A 91 9.43 -15.95 15.20
CA GLY A 91 9.69 -17.38 15.45
C GLY A 91 11.14 -17.72 15.76
N THR A 92 12.11 -16.98 15.20
CA THR A 92 13.54 -17.31 15.33
C THR A 92 14.37 -16.18 15.93
N GLY A 93 14.38 -14.98 15.34
CA GLY A 93 15.19 -13.89 15.87
C GLY A 93 14.77 -12.51 15.36
N GLN A 94 14.87 -11.51 16.25
CA GLN A 94 14.73 -10.10 15.92
C GLN A 94 16.13 -9.48 15.95
N LEU A 95 16.61 -9.00 14.80
CA LEU A 95 17.92 -8.37 14.66
C LEU A 95 17.72 -6.89 14.35
N ILE A 96 18.37 -6.02 15.11
CA ILE A 96 18.26 -4.56 14.97
C ILE A 96 19.68 -3.99 14.98
N GLU A 97 20.04 -3.31 13.90
CA GLU A 97 21.28 -2.55 13.78
C GLU A 97 20.91 -1.10 13.48
N ALA A 98 21.52 -0.16 14.20
CA ALA A 98 21.33 1.27 13.96
C ALA A 98 22.70 1.96 13.97
N GLY A 99 22.95 2.82 12.98
CA GLY A 99 24.23 3.50 12.85
C GLY A 99 24.52 4.54 13.94
N ARG A 100 23.48 5.05 14.63
CA ARG A 100 23.63 6.10 15.66
C ARG A 100 23.01 5.74 17.01
N GLU A 101 21.76 5.28 17.03
CA GLU A 101 21.02 5.14 18.28
C GLU A 101 19.87 4.13 18.16
N ILE A 102 19.67 3.33 19.22
CA ILE A 102 18.43 2.62 19.51
C ILE A 102 17.93 3.15 20.86
N HIS A 103 16.76 3.81 20.88
CA HIS A 103 16.18 4.36 22.11
C HIS A 103 14.84 3.70 22.43
N LEU A 104 14.82 2.91 23.50
CA LEU A 104 13.63 2.26 24.03
C LEU A 104 13.10 3.03 25.24
N LYS A 105 12.05 3.83 25.03
CA LYS A 105 11.40 4.62 26.09
C LYS A 105 10.01 4.08 26.39
N SER A 106 9.74 3.82 27.67
CA SER A 106 8.40 3.48 28.18
C SER A 106 8.02 4.42 29.31
N GLY A 107 6.75 4.83 29.36
CA GLY A 107 6.24 5.71 30.40
C GLY A 107 6.11 5.04 31.78
N MET A 108 5.94 3.72 31.83
CA MET A 108 5.73 2.99 33.08
C MET A 108 6.70 1.82 33.28
N LYS A 109 6.82 0.92 32.30
CA LYS A 109 7.56 -0.34 32.47
C LYS A 109 8.25 -0.77 31.18
N VAL A 110 9.48 -1.26 31.31
CA VAL A 110 10.16 -2.10 30.32
C VAL A 110 10.48 -3.42 31.01
N VAL A 111 10.19 -4.54 30.33
CA VAL A 111 10.55 -5.89 30.79
C VAL A 111 11.35 -6.55 29.69
N LEU A 112 12.54 -7.03 30.05
CA LEU A 112 13.39 -7.84 29.18
C LEU A 112 13.58 -9.18 29.86
N GLU A 113 13.02 -10.22 29.26
CA GLU A 113 13.10 -11.60 29.74
C GLU A 113 13.83 -12.44 28.71
N ALA A 114 14.77 -13.26 29.18
CA ALA A 114 15.48 -14.21 28.35
C ALA A 114 15.51 -15.57 29.06
N GLY A 115 15.38 -16.66 28.30
CA GLY A 115 15.31 -18.01 28.87
C GLY A 115 16.68 -18.55 29.31
N ALA A 116 17.72 -18.35 28.49
CA ALA A 116 19.04 -18.90 28.76
C ALA A 116 20.04 -17.82 29.21
N GLU A 117 20.06 -16.68 28.52
CA GLU A 117 21.05 -15.63 28.76
C GLU A 117 20.50 -14.25 28.36
N LEU A 118 20.77 -13.23 29.18
CA LEU A 118 20.66 -11.82 28.81
C LEU A 118 22.05 -11.16 28.94
N THR A 119 22.54 -10.54 27.87
CA THR A 119 23.87 -9.92 27.83
C THR A 119 23.79 -8.48 27.34
N LEU A 120 24.50 -7.57 28.03
CA LEU A 120 24.64 -6.15 27.70
C LEU A 120 26.13 -5.83 27.63
N VAL A 121 26.60 -5.20 26.55
CA VAL A 121 28.02 -4.89 26.34
C VAL A 121 28.18 -3.44 25.92
N ALA A 122 29.13 -2.73 26.53
CA ALA A 122 29.46 -1.35 26.17
C ALA A 122 30.89 -0.99 26.58
N GLY A 123 31.69 -0.43 25.66
CA GLY A 123 32.98 0.20 25.99
C GLY A 123 33.98 -0.71 26.72
N GLY A 124 33.97 -2.02 26.47
CA GLY A 124 34.81 -3.00 27.16
C GLY A 124 34.25 -3.50 28.50
N SER A 125 33.07 -3.04 28.91
CA SER A 125 32.31 -3.54 30.05
C SER A 125 31.15 -4.42 29.60
N PHE A 126 30.70 -5.34 30.45
CA PHE A 126 29.50 -6.12 30.20
C PHE A 126 28.73 -6.47 31.48
N ILE A 127 27.44 -6.76 31.29
CA ILE A 127 26.56 -7.43 32.25
C ILE A 127 26.04 -8.68 31.56
N LYS A 128 26.12 -9.82 32.24
CA LYS A 128 25.56 -11.08 31.77
C LYS A 128 24.71 -11.71 32.86
N ILE A 129 23.52 -12.17 32.51
CA ILE A 129 22.59 -12.90 33.36
C ILE A 129 22.37 -14.26 32.72
N ASP A 130 22.77 -15.34 33.38
CA ASP A 130 22.61 -16.71 32.92
C ASP A 130 22.33 -17.66 34.11
N ALA A 131 22.35 -18.97 33.89
CA ALA A 131 22.12 -19.97 34.94
C ALA A 131 23.16 -19.92 36.09
N GLY A 132 24.32 -19.32 35.88
CA GLY A 132 25.36 -19.10 36.90
C GLY A 132 25.13 -17.86 37.77
N GLY A 133 24.13 -17.03 37.44
CA GLY A 133 23.78 -15.81 38.17
C GLY A 133 24.04 -14.54 37.36
N VAL A 134 24.37 -13.45 38.05
CA VAL A 134 24.64 -12.13 37.45
C VAL A 134 26.13 -11.83 37.49
N THR A 135 26.75 -11.69 36.32
CA THR A 135 28.15 -11.27 36.17
C THR A 135 28.20 -9.81 35.72
N VAL A 136 29.01 -8.99 36.40
CA VAL A 136 29.28 -7.59 36.04
C VAL A 136 30.79 -7.40 35.95
N SER A 137 31.29 -6.93 34.82
CA SER A 137 32.73 -6.78 34.58
C SER A 137 33.05 -5.54 33.75
N GLY A 138 34.15 -4.87 34.08
CA GLY A 138 34.65 -3.67 33.40
C GLY A 138 35.81 -3.02 34.17
N PRO A 139 36.55 -2.06 33.56
CA PRO A 139 37.68 -1.39 34.20
C PRO A 139 37.33 -0.65 35.51
N MET A 140 36.12 -0.12 35.61
CA MET A 140 35.58 0.56 36.78
C MET A 140 34.08 0.27 36.90
N ILE A 141 33.65 -0.21 38.07
CA ILE A 141 32.24 -0.46 38.39
C ILE A 141 31.84 0.44 39.55
N ASN A 142 31.00 1.44 39.29
CA ASN A 142 30.50 2.37 40.30
C ASN A 142 29.14 1.90 40.81
N LEU A 143 29.08 1.47 42.08
CA LEU A 143 27.83 1.05 42.73
C LEU A 143 27.45 2.08 43.79
N ASN A 144 26.29 2.71 43.64
CA ASN A 144 25.79 3.77 44.53
C ASN A 144 26.76 4.97 44.67
N SER A 145 27.56 5.27 43.64
CA SER A 145 28.64 6.28 43.69
C SER A 145 28.33 7.60 42.96
N GLY A 146 27.05 7.89 42.67
CA GLY A 146 26.62 9.08 41.91
C GLY A 146 26.59 8.89 40.38
N GLY A 147 26.29 9.96 39.63
CA GLY A 147 26.24 9.97 38.15
C GLY A 147 24.98 10.62 37.55
N SER A 148 24.87 10.62 36.22
CA SER A 148 23.64 11.01 35.50
C SER A 148 23.37 10.02 34.38
N PRO A 149 22.10 9.66 34.11
CA PRO A 149 21.75 8.75 33.03
C PRO A 149 22.06 9.38 31.66
N GLY A 150 22.28 8.55 30.65
CA GLY A 150 22.27 9.01 29.26
C GLY A 150 20.88 9.53 28.85
N THR A 151 20.84 10.40 27.86
CA THR A 151 19.61 10.85 27.21
C THR A 151 19.49 10.20 25.84
N GLY A 152 18.25 9.95 25.40
CA GLY A 152 18.00 9.44 24.05
C GLY A 152 17.02 10.33 23.28
N THR A 153 17.10 10.27 21.95
CA THR A 153 16.23 11.06 21.05
C THR A 153 14.77 10.58 21.16
N GLY A 154 13.83 11.48 21.42
CA GLY A 154 12.40 11.11 21.49
C GLY A 154 11.84 10.66 20.14
N ALA A 155 10.96 9.66 20.13
CA ALA A 155 10.25 9.25 18.92
C ALA A 155 9.26 10.33 18.47
N ALA A 156 9.36 10.78 17.22
CA ALA A 156 8.50 11.78 16.60
C ALA A 156 8.19 11.40 15.13
N PRO A 157 7.43 10.32 14.89
CA PRO A 157 7.11 9.89 13.53
C PRO A 157 6.23 10.92 12.81
N LEU A 158 6.43 11.06 11.50
CA LEU A 158 5.51 11.83 10.65
C LEU A 158 4.22 11.03 10.43
N LEU A 159 3.09 11.74 10.36
CA LEU A 159 1.79 11.15 10.04
C LEU A 159 1.51 11.20 8.54
N PRO A 160 0.74 10.25 7.98
CA PRO A 160 0.24 10.36 6.61
C PRO A 160 -0.56 11.65 6.39
N GLY A 161 -0.40 12.26 5.21
CA GLY A 161 -1.14 13.45 4.79
C GLY A 161 -2.52 13.13 4.22
N PRO A 162 -3.32 14.16 3.88
CA PRO A 162 -4.65 13.97 3.30
C PRO A 162 -4.58 13.33 1.91
N LEU A 163 -5.58 12.50 1.59
CA LEU A 163 -5.75 11.91 0.27
C LEU A 163 -6.53 12.80 -0.68
N LYS A 164 -6.33 12.60 -1.98
CA LYS A 164 -7.21 13.13 -3.03
C LYS A 164 -8.26 12.06 -3.35
N GLU A 165 -9.51 12.48 -3.44
CA GLU A 165 -10.62 11.62 -3.87
C GLU A 165 -10.57 11.40 -5.38
N ALA A 166 -11.11 10.27 -5.85
CA ALA A 166 -11.34 10.04 -7.28
C ALA A 166 -12.39 11.02 -7.81
N ASP A 167 -12.33 11.35 -9.10
CA ASP A 167 -13.30 12.26 -9.71
C ASP A 167 -14.73 11.71 -9.57
N ALA A 168 -15.63 12.55 -9.05
CA ALA A 168 -17.06 12.25 -8.98
C ALA A 168 -17.67 12.49 -10.37
N ASP A 169 -17.91 11.42 -11.13
CA ASP A 169 -18.49 11.57 -12.46
C ASP A 169 -19.94 12.08 -12.37
N LYS A 170 -20.29 12.97 -13.29
CA LYS A 170 -21.70 13.20 -13.65
C LYS A 170 -21.98 12.24 -14.78
N ALA A 171 -22.80 11.23 -14.51
CA ALA A 171 -23.24 10.27 -15.53
C ALA A 171 -23.47 11.01 -16.86
N GLY A 172 -22.70 10.65 -17.87
CA GLY A 172 -22.87 11.24 -19.20
C GLY A 172 -24.33 11.11 -19.63
N ASP A 173 -24.82 12.06 -20.41
CA ASP A 173 -26.15 11.94 -21.00
C ASP A 173 -26.26 10.55 -21.62
N LEU A 174 -27.25 9.76 -21.18
CA LEU A 174 -27.63 8.50 -21.82
C LEU A 174 -27.62 8.71 -23.33
N LEU A 175 -27.48 7.64 -24.12
CA LEU A 175 -27.36 7.59 -25.60
C LEU A 175 -28.25 8.54 -26.44
N VAL A 176 -29.11 9.38 -25.85
CA VAL A 176 -29.72 10.60 -26.40
C VAL A 176 -28.92 11.25 -27.52
N PRO A 177 -27.60 11.55 -27.47
CA PRO A 177 -26.90 12.09 -28.64
C PRO A 177 -26.85 11.11 -29.83
N ALA A 178 -26.56 9.84 -29.56
CA ALA A 178 -26.54 8.77 -30.57
C ALA A 178 -27.95 8.44 -31.10
N LEU A 179 -28.97 8.43 -30.24
CA LEU A 179 -30.38 8.28 -30.59
C LEU A 179 -30.87 9.45 -31.42
N ARG A 180 -30.51 10.68 -31.04
CA ARG A 180 -30.85 11.91 -31.77
C ARG A 180 -30.21 11.91 -33.15
N GLN A 181 -28.95 11.52 -33.28
CA GLN A 181 -28.31 11.34 -34.59
C GLN A 181 -29.00 10.25 -35.41
N ALA A 182 -29.35 9.10 -34.82
CA ALA A 182 -30.05 8.02 -35.53
C ALA A 182 -31.44 8.45 -36.02
N LEU A 183 -32.20 9.20 -35.21
CA LEU A 183 -33.51 9.75 -35.57
C LEU A 183 -33.40 10.88 -36.60
N GLN A 184 -32.42 11.77 -36.46
CA GLN A 184 -32.15 12.83 -37.45
C GLN A 184 -31.74 12.25 -38.81
N LYS A 185 -30.94 11.18 -38.82
CA LYS A 185 -30.57 10.46 -40.04
C LYS A 185 -31.79 9.81 -40.70
N ALA A 186 -32.66 9.15 -39.92
CA ALA A 186 -33.92 8.61 -40.42
C ALA A 186 -34.80 9.72 -41.04
N ALA A 187 -34.97 10.84 -40.35
CA ALA A 187 -35.75 11.99 -40.81
C ALA A 187 -35.20 12.63 -42.09
N THR A 188 -33.87 12.80 -42.20
CA THR A 188 -33.23 13.35 -43.41
C THR A 188 -33.28 12.39 -44.60
N THR A 189 -33.36 11.08 -44.36
CA THR A 189 -33.56 10.07 -45.40
C THR A 189 -35.03 9.70 -45.65
N ALA A 190 -35.98 10.42 -45.05
CA ALA A 190 -37.43 10.16 -45.11
C ALA A 190 -37.82 8.71 -44.74
N GLN A 191 -37.05 8.06 -43.87
CA GLN A 191 -37.36 6.72 -43.38
C GLN A 191 -38.29 6.79 -42.16
N PRO A 192 -39.29 5.90 -42.06
CA PRO A 192 -40.29 5.93 -40.99
C PRO A 192 -39.71 5.52 -39.62
N VAL A 193 -38.59 4.80 -39.60
CA VAL A 193 -37.89 4.35 -38.38
C VAL A 193 -36.38 4.33 -38.66
N CYS A 194 -35.55 4.33 -37.61
CA CYS A 194 -34.10 4.23 -37.78
C CYS A 194 -33.66 2.81 -38.21
N GLU A 195 -32.47 2.70 -38.79
CA GLU A 195 -31.92 1.46 -39.36
C GLU A 195 -31.89 0.28 -38.37
N VAL A 196 -31.65 0.57 -37.09
CA VAL A 196 -31.65 -0.45 -36.01
C VAL A 196 -33.06 -1.02 -35.80
N CYS A 197 -34.08 -0.17 -35.77
CA CYS A 197 -35.47 -0.59 -35.62
C CYS A 197 -35.97 -1.36 -36.86
N GLN A 198 -35.51 -0.99 -38.06
CA GLN A 198 -35.77 -1.75 -39.30
C GLN A 198 -35.21 -3.18 -39.23
N LYS A 199 -33.96 -3.34 -38.78
CA LYS A 199 -33.32 -4.66 -38.66
C LYS A 199 -34.02 -5.55 -37.62
N LEU A 200 -34.49 -4.97 -36.50
CA LEU A 200 -35.25 -5.70 -35.48
C LEU A 200 -36.65 -6.09 -35.95
N GLY A 201 -37.31 -5.26 -36.76
CA GLY A 201 -38.62 -5.56 -37.35
C GLY A 201 -38.58 -6.64 -38.43
N ALA A 202 -37.46 -6.76 -39.16
CA ALA A 202 -37.26 -7.78 -40.19
C ALA A 202 -36.82 -9.16 -39.64
N ALA A 203 -36.49 -9.23 -38.34
CA ALA A 203 -36.07 -10.44 -37.65
C ALA A 203 -37.22 -11.16 -36.90
N LYS A 204 -38.47 -10.70 -37.09
CA LYS A 204 -39.71 -11.41 -36.70
C LYS A 204 -40.39 -11.96 -37.93
#